data_AF-A0A3Q1JKN0-F1
#
_entry.id   AF-A0A3Q1JKN0-F1
#
_cell.length_a   1.000
_cell.length_b   1.000
_cell.length_c   1.000
_cell.angle_alpha   90.00
_cell.angle_beta   90.00
_cell.angle_gamma   90.00
#
_symmetry.space_group_name_H-M   'P 1'
#
loop_
_entity.id
_entity.type
_entity.pdbx_description
1 polymer ?
#
loop_
_entity_poly.entity_id
_entity_poly.type
_entity_poly.pdbx_seq_one_letter_code
_entity_poly.pdbx_strand_id
1 'polypeptide(L)'
;RSLSASKLTPPLKSPSKKRRQSPRTKKTHYDGDRWHNVDEEDVEPPQPRFRPERDAGPQLNRTAHYTPLELFQLFFSTTVIDTLVKNTNAYGEKKSQTQKESWVPVTTADMYSFICLVLYMGIVPLKTLREFWRGSRLFSLPFPASVMPCRRFLSISSSLHMNNPAVEAANDQKKGTSGYDRLCKIKPLYEQILEACHTFFHPYQHISIDERMVPTKARIGFKQYIKNKPIKWGFKLFVLADSSCGYTLNFFVYGGREGQPSGKGLGYDAVMRLLNIPFLGKGYKLYVDSFYTSPTLFSDLLLRKIWACGTVRSNIDGFPRTKNNDMPKKTPRGTIQWLRKGQLLFVRWLDTRQVTMCSTIHKAYNNDMADRKVKDADGQWTVKQVPIPGCIKDYNRYMGGVDLSDALIGYYNVIHKTQKWYKTLFYHFVDIATVNAFILHKEMCKLQNRPAVTQKNFREQLILSLAEIGSTPCRSAPQNFMLPVSPDRATAGRRACVVCKRKSPVYCSTCQKTLCFTSLRNCYSEWHRSNDSD
;
A
#
# COMPACT_ATOMS: atom_id res chain seq x y z
N ARG A 1 13.11 69.59 30.17
CA ARG A 1 13.03 71.07 30.05
C ARG A 1 12.57 71.35 28.63
N SER A 2 11.25 71.47 28.37
CA SER A 2 10.48 72.74 28.29
C SER A 2 10.90 73.58 27.07
N LEU A 3 10.07 74.22 26.24
CA LEU A 3 8.64 74.32 25.92
C LEU A 3 8.55 75.48 24.88
N SER A 4 7.47 75.54 24.08
CA SER A 4 6.91 76.70 23.33
C SER A 4 7.68 77.25 22.10
N ALA A 5 7.13 77.51 20.91
CA ALA A 5 5.81 77.92 20.38
C ALA A 5 5.61 79.45 20.18
N SER A 6 5.41 79.88 18.92
CA SER A 6 4.44 80.89 18.41
C SER A 6 4.70 81.15 16.90
N LYS A 7 3.77 80.99 15.93
CA LYS A 7 2.50 81.72 15.57
C LYS A 7 2.79 83.18 15.10
N LEU A 8 2.39 83.71 13.91
CA LEU A 8 1.09 83.70 13.19
C LEU A 8 1.14 84.44 11.80
N THR A 9 0.50 83.86 10.74
CA THR A 9 -0.46 84.39 9.68
C THR A 9 -0.27 85.69 8.85
N PRO A 10 -1.10 85.99 7.80
CA PRO A 10 -1.60 85.26 6.59
C PRO A 10 -1.55 86.16 5.30
N PRO A 11 -2.14 85.81 4.11
CA PRO A 11 -3.44 86.43 3.76
C PRO A 11 -4.40 85.68 2.77
N LEU A 12 -5.69 86.03 2.90
CA LEU A 12 -6.80 86.29 1.93
C LEU A 12 -7.21 85.31 0.78
N LYS A 13 -8.54 85.14 0.70
CA LYS A 13 -9.34 84.31 -0.23
C LYS A 13 -9.70 85.03 -1.54
N SER A 14 -9.93 84.27 -2.62
CA SER A 14 -10.83 84.63 -3.73
C SER A 14 -11.42 83.36 -4.42
N PRO A 15 -12.52 83.45 -5.20
CA PRO A 15 -13.66 82.53 -5.13
C PRO A 15 -13.75 81.41 -6.19
N SER A 16 -14.78 80.58 -5.98
CA SER A 16 -15.16 79.33 -6.64
C SER A 16 -15.34 79.38 -8.17
N LYS A 17 -14.81 78.35 -8.86
CA LYS A 17 -15.27 77.91 -10.18
C LYS A 17 -15.69 76.44 -10.12
N LYS A 18 -17.00 76.19 -10.30
CA LYS A 18 -17.57 74.86 -10.54
C LYS A 18 -16.91 74.26 -11.79
N ARG A 19 -16.24 73.11 -11.65
CA ARG A 19 -15.72 72.33 -12.78
C ARG A 19 -16.43 70.97 -12.82
N ARG A 20 -17.13 70.74 -13.93
CA ARG A 20 -17.91 69.55 -14.29
C ARG A 20 -17.14 68.26 -13.98
N GLN A 21 -17.81 67.32 -13.31
CA GLN A 21 -17.34 65.95 -13.16
C GLN A 21 -17.26 65.29 -14.53
N SER A 22 -16.04 64.95 -14.96
CA SER A 22 -15.80 63.98 -16.02
C SER A 22 -16.12 62.57 -15.51
N PRO A 23 -16.65 61.66 -16.35
CA PRO A 23 -17.03 60.32 -15.91
C PRO A 23 -15.81 59.59 -15.36
N ARG A 24 -15.93 59.12 -14.13
CA ARG A 24 -14.95 58.27 -13.46
C ARG A 24 -14.83 57.00 -14.30
N THR A 25 -13.78 56.89 -15.10
CA THR A 25 -13.34 55.61 -15.69
C THR A 25 -13.27 54.60 -14.55
N LYS A 26 -14.16 53.61 -14.59
CA LYS A 26 -14.17 52.47 -13.67
C LYS A 26 -12.81 51.80 -13.77
N LYS A 27 -11.93 52.07 -12.81
CA LYS A 27 -10.84 51.15 -12.48
C LYS A 27 -11.52 49.85 -12.05
N THR A 28 -11.41 48.82 -12.86
CA THR A 28 -11.76 47.45 -12.51
C THR A 28 -10.93 47.04 -11.29
N HIS A 29 -11.51 47.17 -10.10
CA HIS A 29 -10.99 46.50 -8.91
C HIS A 29 -11.06 45.00 -9.19
N TYR A 30 -9.92 44.31 -9.09
CA TYR A 30 -9.91 42.85 -8.96
C TYR A 30 -10.71 42.50 -7.70
N ASP A 31 -11.89 41.90 -7.84
CA ASP A 31 -12.75 41.39 -6.74
C ASP A 31 -12.16 40.11 -6.10
N GLY A 32 -10.84 39.88 -6.23
CA GLY A 32 -10.15 38.62 -5.96
C GLY A 32 -9.98 38.24 -4.48
N ASP A 33 -10.62 38.97 -3.57
CA ASP A 33 -10.53 38.77 -2.12
C ASP A 33 -11.92 38.70 -1.44
N ARG A 34 -12.97 38.26 -2.15
CA ARG A 34 -14.31 37.99 -1.58
C ARG A 34 -14.77 36.56 -1.92
N TRP A 35 -15.55 35.95 -1.02
CA TRP A 35 -16.27 34.71 -1.33
C TRP A 35 -17.53 35.01 -2.14
N HIS A 36 -17.74 34.30 -3.23
CA HIS A 36 -18.90 34.39 -4.10
C HIS A 36 -19.91 33.27 -3.79
N ASN A 37 -21.19 33.52 -4.07
CA ASN A 37 -22.25 32.51 -3.99
C ASN A 37 -22.45 31.85 -5.36
N VAL A 38 -23.32 30.83 -5.44
CA VAL A 38 -23.63 30.10 -6.68
C VAL A 38 -24.35 30.93 -7.73
N ASP A 39 -24.99 32.03 -7.33
CA ASP A 39 -25.70 32.95 -8.23
C ASP A 39 -24.73 33.80 -9.07
N GLU A 40 -23.46 33.88 -8.64
CA GLU A 40 -22.41 34.58 -9.36
C GLU A 40 -21.69 33.59 -10.29
N GLU A 41 -21.56 33.95 -11.57
CA GLU A 41 -20.92 33.07 -12.55
C GLU A 41 -19.42 32.89 -12.30
N ASP A 42 -18.98 31.63 -12.28
CA ASP A 42 -17.58 31.25 -12.31
C ASP A 42 -17.14 30.85 -13.74
N VAL A 43 -15.85 31.02 -14.01
CA VAL A 43 -15.21 30.64 -15.26
C VAL A 43 -14.91 29.14 -15.25
N GLU A 44 -15.30 28.44 -16.31
CA GLU A 44 -14.92 27.05 -16.54
C GLU A 44 -13.42 26.98 -16.88
N PRO A 45 -12.59 26.29 -16.08
CA PRO A 45 -11.18 26.14 -16.41
C PRO A 45 -11.01 25.27 -17.67
N PRO A 46 -9.96 25.49 -18.47
CA PRO A 46 -9.65 24.62 -19.60
C PRO A 46 -9.50 23.17 -19.15
N GLN A 47 -10.35 22.28 -19.69
CA GLN A 47 -10.30 20.87 -19.35
C GLN A 47 -9.03 20.22 -19.91
N PRO A 48 -8.37 19.33 -19.15
CA PRO A 48 -7.17 18.67 -19.61
C PRO A 48 -7.45 17.73 -20.77
N ARG A 49 -6.74 17.90 -21.89
CA ARG A 49 -6.66 16.85 -22.91
C ARG A 49 -5.75 15.75 -22.37
N PHE A 50 -6.33 14.57 -22.12
CA PHE A 50 -5.58 13.40 -21.67
C PHE A 50 -4.62 12.95 -22.78
N ARG A 51 -3.32 12.96 -22.48
CA ARG A 51 -2.24 12.58 -23.40
C ARG A 51 -1.24 11.72 -22.63
N PRO A 52 -1.61 10.47 -22.30
CA PRO A 52 -0.69 9.52 -21.72
C PRO A 52 0.43 9.18 -22.73
N GLU A 53 1.62 8.83 -22.24
CA GLU A 53 2.75 8.45 -23.11
C GLU A 53 2.55 7.07 -23.74
N ARG A 54 1.75 6.22 -23.07
CA ARG A 54 1.37 4.88 -23.53
C ARG A 54 -0.15 4.75 -23.46
N ASP A 55 -0.72 3.79 -24.14
CA ASP A 55 -2.14 3.49 -23.96
C ASP A 55 -2.43 3.16 -22.49
N ALA A 56 -3.50 3.73 -21.93
CA ALA A 56 -3.91 3.44 -20.55
C ALA A 56 -4.35 1.96 -20.41
N GLY A 57 -4.08 1.39 -19.24
CA GLY A 57 -4.37 -0.01 -18.90
C GLY A 57 -3.14 -0.93 -18.94
N PRO A 58 -3.35 -2.25 -19.03
CA PRO A 58 -2.28 -3.25 -19.09
C PRO A 58 -1.33 -3.05 -20.29
N GLN A 59 -0.04 -3.16 -20.04
CA GLN A 59 1.03 -3.08 -21.05
C GLN A 59 1.45 -4.49 -21.49
N LEU A 60 0.46 -5.30 -21.86
CA LEU A 60 0.59 -6.71 -22.23
C LEU A 60 -0.05 -6.94 -23.61
N ASN A 61 0.21 -8.11 -24.21
CA ASN A 61 -0.46 -8.47 -25.46
C ASN A 61 -1.96 -8.68 -25.19
N ARG A 62 -2.79 -7.76 -25.68
CA ARG A 62 -4.25 -7.69 -25.45
C ARG A 62 -5.00 -8.94 -25.91
N THR A 63 -4.47 -9.68 -26.89
CA THR A 63 -5.11 -10.90 -27.41
C THR A 63 -4.68 -12.18 -26.69
N ALA A 64 -3.58 -12.13 -25.94
CA ALA A 64 -3.07 -13.29 -25.22
C ALA A 64 -3.88 -13.58 -23.95
N HIS A 65 -3.94 -14.86 -23.59
CA HIS A 65 -4.47 -15.31 -22.31
C HIS A 65 -3.32 -15.61 -21.37
N TYR A 66 -3.28 -14.87 -20.25
CA TYR A 66 -2.28 -15.05 -19.22
C TYR A 66 -2.88 -15.79 -18.03
N THR A 67 -2.15 -16.79 -17.54
CA THR A 67 -2.43 -17.48 -16.29
C THR A 67 -2.12 -16.58 -15.09
N PRO A 68 -2.69 -16.88 -13.90
CA PRO A 68 -2.31 -16.18 -12.68
C PRO A 68 -0.81 -16.24 -12.36
N LEU A 69 -0.16 -17.37 -12.68
CA LEU A 69 1.29 -17.53 -12.49
C LEU A 69 2.09 -16.59 -13.38
N GLU A 70 1.79 -16.53 -14.69
CA GLU A 70 2.49 -15.64 -15.63
C GLU A 70 2.34 -14.17 -15.21
N LEU A 71 1.14 -13.76 -14.79
CA LEU A 71 0.90 -12.40 -14.31
C LEU A 71 1.64 -12.09 -12.99
N PHE A 72 1.74 -13.05 -12.09
CA PHE A 72 2.53 -12.89 -10.86
C PHE A 72 4.03 -12.82 -11.15
N GLN A 73 4.51 -13.62 -12.10
CA GLN A 73 5.92 -13.65 -12.52
C GLN A 73 6.39 -12.38 -13.23
N LEU A 74 5.47 -11.49 -13.65
CA LEU A 74 5.82 -10.13 -14.05
C LEU A 74 6.47 -9.34 -12.90
N PHE A 75 6.06 -9.60 -11.65
CA PHE A 75 6.59 -8.93 -10.45
C PHE A 75 7.64 -9.76 -9.72
N PHE A 76 7.47 -11.08 -9.70
CA PHE A 76 8.43 -12.04 -9.17
C PHE A 76 9.04 -12.84 -10.33
N SER A 77 9.79 -12.12 -11.18
CA SER A 77 10.50 -12.71 -12.31
C SER A 77 11.57 -13.69 -11.84
N THR A 78 12.10 -14.49 -12.77
CA THR A 78 13.22 -15.41 -12.49
C THR A 78 14.40 -14.66 -11.84
N THR A 79 14.75 -13.48 -12.34
CA THR A 79 15.81 -12.62 -11.76
C THR A 79 15.52 -12.21 -10.32
N VAL A 80 14.27 -11.86 -10.00
CA VAL A 80 13.85 -11.51 -8.63
C VAL A 80 14.02 -12.72 -7.71
N ILE A 81 13.54 -13.89 -8.14
CA ILE A 81 13.64 -15.13 -7.38
C ILE A 81 15.10 -15.53 -7.17
N ASP A 82 15.93 -15.46 -8.20
CA ASP A 82 17.35 -15.80 -8.11
C ASP A 82 18.10 -14.84 -7.17
N THR A 83 17.76 -13.55 -7.19
CA THR A 83 18.30 -12.55 -6.26
C THR A 83 17.93 -12.91 -4.81
N LEU A 84 16.67 -13.26 -4.56
CA LEU A 84 16.20 -13.69 -3.24
C LEU A 84 16.90 -14.96 -2.77
N VAL A 85 17.04 -15.97 -3.64
CA VAL A 85 17.72 -17.23 -3.36
C VAL A 85 19.18 -16.97 -3.01
N LYS A 86 19.90 -16.23 -3.86
CA LYS A 86 21.31 -15.88 -3.64
C LYS A 86 21.52 -15.18 -2.31
N ASN A 87 20.74 -14.15 -2.02
CA ASN A 87 20.89 -13.36 -0.80
C ASN A 87 20.48 -14.14 0.45
N THR A 88 19.43 -14.98 0.36
CA THR A 88 18.99 -15.86 1.45
C THR A 88 20.03 -16.93 1.76
N ASN A 89 20.67 -17.52 0.74
CA ASN A 89 21.75 -18.49 0.93
C ASN A 89 22.98 -17.86 1.57
N ALA A 90 23.45 -16.73 1.07
CA ALA A 90 24.58 -16.00 1.65
C ALA A 90 24.35 -15.65 3.12
N TYR A 91 23.12 -15.23 3.47
CA TYR A 91 22.76 -14.96 4.87
C TYR A 91 22.65 -16.25 5.71
N GLY A 92 22.08 -17.31 5.16
CA GLY A 92 21.94 -18.61 5.81
C GLY A 92 23.29 -19.26 6.15
N GLU A 93 24.25 -19.22 5.23
CA GLU A 93 25.62 -19.68 5.43
C GLU A 93 26.33 -18.90 6.53
N LYS A 94 26.24 -17.56 6.50
CA LYS A 94 26.80 -16.70 7.55
C LYS A 94 26.20 -17.04 8.93
N LYS A 95 24.88 -17.24 8.99
CA LYS A 95 24.19 -17.63 10.23
C LYS A 95 24.66 -19.01 10.72
N SER A 96 24.77 -19.98 9.83
CA SER A 96 25.26 -21.33 10.11
C SER A 96 26.67 -21.32 10.73
N GLN A 97 27.60 -20.55 10.17
CA GLN A 97 28.95 -20.40 10.73
C GLN A 97 28.91 -19.83 12.16
N THR A 98 28.05 -18.85 12.42
CA THR A 98 27.92 -18.23 13.76
C THR A 98 27.20 -19.10 14.79
N GLN A 99 26.26 -19.94 14.35
CA GLN A 99 25.35 -20.71 15.24
C GLN A 99 25.67 -22.22 15.29
N LYS A 100 26.65 -22.69 14.51
CA LYS A 100 27.03 -24.11 14.36
C LYS A 100 25.86 -25.02 13.94
N GLU A 101 24.86 -24.47 13.26
CA GLU A 101 23.75 -25.23 12.67
C GLU A 101 24.07 -25.58 11.21
N SER A 102 23.65 -26.74 10.70
CA SER A 102 23.82 -27.07 9.28
C SER A 102 22.85 -26.27 8.40
N TRP A 103 23.38 -25.59 7.38
CA TRP A 103 22.57 -24.89 6.37
C TRP A 103 22.43 -25.75 5.11
N VAL A 104 21.19 -25.90 4.66
CA VAL A 104 20.88 -26.52 3.36
C VAL A 104 20.54 -25.40 2.39
N PRO A 105 21.31 -25.20 1.30
CA PRO A 105 21.05 -24.16 0.32
C PRO A 105 19.62 -24.21 -0.21
N VAL A 106 18.99 -23.06 -0.33
CA VAL A 106 17.67 -22.81 -0.94
C VAL A 106 17.83 -22.82 -2.45
N THR A 107 16.96 -23.53 -3.15
CA THR A 107 16.86 -23.51 -4.62
C THR A 107 15.76 -22.55 -5.09
N THR A 108 15.72 -22.26 -6.38
CA THR A 108 14.60 -21.52 -7.02
C THR A 108 13.26 -22.22 -6.76
N ALA A 109 13.23 -23.56 -6.88
CA ALA A 109 12.05 -24.38 -6.60
C ALA A 109 11.61 -24.28 -5.11
N ASP A 110 12.57 -24.25 -4.17
CA ASP A 110 12.25 -24.04 -2.75
C ASP A 110 11.65 -22.66 -2.50
N MET A 111 12.15 -21.62 -3.18
CA MET A 111 11.63 -20.27 -3.04
C MET A 111 10.20 -20.15 -3.60
N TYR A 112 9.90 -20.80 -4.73
CA TYR A 112 8.52 -20.89 -5.22
C TYR A 112 7.61 -21.63 -4.25
N SER A 113 8.02 -22.78 -3.71
CA SER A 113 7.27 -23.49 -2.67
C SER A 113 7.08 -22.65 -1.41
N PHE A 114 8.07 -21.85 -1.02
CA PHE A 114 7.96 -20.93 0.12
C PHE A 114 6.92 -19.82 -0.14
N ILE A 115 6.97 -19.16 -1.30
CA ILE A 115 6.00 -18.12 -1.68
C ILE A 115 4.59 -18.70 -1.84
N CYS A 116 4.47 -19.90 -2.44
CA CYS A 116 3.21 -20.66 -2.52
C CYS A 116 2.56 -20.79 -1.14
N LEU A 117 3.33 -21.22 -0.14
CA LEU A 117 2.82 -21.36 1.22
C LEU A 117 2.50 -20.02 1.87
N VAL A 118 3.30 -18.97 1.65
CA VAL A 118 2.98 -17.62 2.12
C VAL A 118 1.63 -17.13 1.59
N LEU A 119 1.36 -17.35 0.30
CA LEU A 119 0.08 -17.02 -0.32
C LEU A 119 -1.08 -17.87 0.24
N TYR A 120 -0.86 -19.18 0.42
CA TYR A 120 -1.82 -20.09 1.03
C TYR A 120 -2.22 -19.66 2.44
N MET A 121 -1.26 -19.25 3.26
CA MET A 121 -1.50 -18.76 4.61
C MET A 121 -2.31 -17.46 4.64
N GLY A 122 -2.32 -16.68 3.55
CA GLY A 122 -3.22 -15.54 3.36
C GLY A 122 -4.68 -15.92 3.06
N ILE A 123 -4.92 -17.11 2.50
CA ILE A 123 -6.27 -17.67 2.30
C ILE A 123 -6.76 -18.36 3.58
N VAL A 124 -5.87 -19.10 4.26
CA VAL A 124 -6.17 -19.88 5.45
C VAL A 124 -5.41 -19.31 6.65
N PRO A 125 -5.96 -18.31 7.37
CA PRO A 125 -5.25 -17.69 8.48
C PRO A 125 -5.27 -18.59 9.73
N LEU A 126 -4.11 -19.07 10.16
CA LEU A 126 -3.89 -19.72 11.46
C LEU A 126 -3.04 -18.85 12.39
N LYS A 127 -3.04 -19.13 13.70
CA LYS A 127 -2.41 -18.25 14.69
C LYS A 127 -0.90 -18.40 14.72
N THR A 128 -0.39 -19.61 14.48
CA THR A 128 1.04 -19.90 14.52
C THR A 128 1.48 -20.66 13.26
N LEU A 129 2.72 -20.43 12.82
CA LEU A 129 3.25 -21.05 11.60
C LEU A 129 3.26 -22.59 11.68
N ARG A 130 3.49 -23.16 12.87
CA ARG A 130 3.54 -24.62 13.05
C ARG A 130 2.16 -25.29 12.96
N GLU A 131 1.07 -24.55 13.21
CA GLU A 131 -0.29 -25.10 13.11
C GLU A 131 -0.63 -25.59 11.69
N PHE A 132 -0.03 -25.00 10.66
CA PHE A 132 -0.24 -25.41 9.27
C PHE A 132 0.22 -26.84 8.95
N TRP A 133 1.11 -27.40 9.77
CA TRP A 133 1.62 -28.77 9.63
C TRP A 133 1.15 -29.70 10.74
N ARG A 134 0.19 -29.26 11.59
CA ARG A 134 -0.24 -30.03 12.74
C ARG A 134 -1.23 -31.12 12.33
N GLY A 135 -0.88 -32.39 12.54
CA GLY A 135 -1.75 -33.54 12.23
C GLY A 135 -2.96 -33.76 13.17
N SER A 136 -3.32 -32.79 14.01
CA SER A 136 -4.46 -32.91 14.93
C SER A 136 -5.79 -32.79 14.17
N ARG A 137 -6.87 -33.39 14.69
CA ARG A 137 -8.21 -33.37 14.06
C ARG A 137 -8.69 -31.98 13.60
N LEU A 138 -8.38 -30.93 14.37
CA LEU A 138 -8.79 -29.55 14.06
C LEU A 138 -7.89 -28.82 13.06
N PHE A 139 -6.64 -29.25 12.90
CA PHE A 139 -5.62 -28.52 12.12
C PHE A 139 -4.98 -29.36 11.01
N SER A 140 -5.56 -30.53 10.70
CA SER A 140 -5.06 -31.46 9.69
C SER A 140 -5.24 -30.89 8.27
N LEU A 141 -4.30 -30.04 7.86
CA LEU A 141 -4.22 -29.47 6.52
C LEU A 141 -3.23 -30.27 5.67
N PRO A 142 -3.68 -31.01 4.63
CA PRO A 142 -2.78 -31.85 3.84
C PRO A 142 -1.87 -31.04 2.91
N PHE A 143 -2.34 -29.87 2.43
CA PHE A 143 -1.66 -29.08 1.41
C PHE A 143 -0.29 -28.53 1.85
N PRO A 144 -0.10 -27.92 3.03
CA PRO A 144 1.21 -27.39 3.42
C PRO A 144 2.31 -28.46 3.45
N ALA A 145 1.99 -29.64 3.99
CA ALA A 145 2.92 -30.76 4.08
C ALA A 145 3.22 -31.41 2.72
N SER A 146 2.32 -31.31 1.74
CA SER A 146 2.59 -31.78 0.37
C SER A 146 3.48 -30.84 -0.44
N VAL A 147 3.60 -29.57 -0.05
CA VAL A 147 4.44 -28.58 -0.73
C VAL A 147 5.84 -28.49 -0.12
N MET A 148 5.94 -28.40 1.22
CA MET A 148 7.23 -28.28 1.88
C MET A 148 7.14 -28.75 3.34
N PRO A 149 8.15 -29.49 3.87
CA PRO A 149 8.19 -29.83 5.30
C PRO A 149 8.26 -28.59 6.21
N CYS A 150 7.59 -28.63 7.36
CA CYS A 150 7.56 -27.52 8.34
C CYS A 150 8.96 -26.99 8.69
N ARG A 151 9.91 -27.89 8.98
CA ARG A 151 11.29 -27.54 9.32
C ARG A 151 11.97 -26.76 8.19
N ARG A 152 11.74 -27.15 6.93
CA ARG A 152 12.31 -26.47 5.76
C ARG A 152 11.70 -25.08 5.60
N PHE A 153 10.38 -24.95 5.72
CA PHE A 153 9.70 -23.66 5.68
C PHE A 153 10.21 -22.71 6.77
N LEU A 154 10.33 -23.19 8.01
CA LEU A 154 10.84 -22.39 9.13
C LEU A 154 12.32 -22.00 8.94
N SER A 155 13.14 -22.90 8.39
CA SER A 155 14.55 -22.62 8.06
C SER A 155 14.66 -21.47 7.05
N ILE A 156 13.95 -21.57 5.92
CA ILE A 156 13.86 -20.50 4.90
C ILE A 156 13.30 -19.22 5.51
N SER A 157 12.17 -19.30 6.22
CA SER A 157 11.53 -18.16 6.87
C SER A 157 12.49 -17.44 7.83
N SER A 158 13.37 -18.17 8.53
CA SER A 158 14.35 -17.62 9.47
C SER A 158 15.52 -16.91 8.77
N SER A 159 15.93 -17.40 7.60
CA SER A 159 17.09 -16.91 6.84
C SER A 159 16.73 -16.01 5.66
N LEU A 160 15.45 -15.86 5.32
CA LEU A 160 14.96 -15.03 4.22
C LEU A 160 15.63 -13.65 4.25
N HIS A 161 16.23 -13.26 3.11
CA HIS A 161 17.04 -12.05 3.00
C HIS A 161 16.93 -11.46 1.59
N MET A 162 16.80 -10.13 1.49
CA MET A 162 16.53 -9.45 0.22
C MET A 162 17.75 -8.77 -0.40
N ASN A 163 18.77 -8.42 0.40
CA ASN A 163 19.99 -7.78 -0.10
C ASN A 163 21.23 -8.62 0.23
N ASN A 164 22.34 -8.36 -0.44
CA ASN A 164 23.61 -9.03 -0.17
C ASN A 164 24.12 -8.64 1.23
N PRO A 165 24.39 -9.60 2.13
CA PRO A 165 24.92 -9.32 3.46
C PRO A 165 26.19 -8.47 3.50
N ALA A 166 27.04 -8.51 2.46
CA ALA A 166 28.24 -7.69 2.35
C ALA A 166 27.90 -6.22 2.09
N VAL A 167 26.89 -5.94 1.24
CA VAL A 167 26.40 -4.59 0.98
C VAL A 167 25.75 -4.01 2.24
N GLU A 168 24.98 -4.83 2.98
CA GLU A 168 24.43 -4.42 4.27
C GLU A 168 25.55 -4.06 5.27
N ALA A 169 26.61 -4.87 5.36
CA ALA A 169 27.73 -4.59 6.25
C ALA A 169 28.44 -3.27 5.91
N ALA A 170 28.66 -3.00 4.62
CA ALA A 170 29.25 -1.73 4.17
C ALA A 170 28.32 -0.53 4.44
N ASN A 171 27.00 -0.71 4.34
CA ASN A 171 26.03 0.33 4.71
C ASN A 171 26.00 0.56 6.23
N ASP A 172 26.08 -0.50 7.04
CA ASP A 172 26.09 -0.40 8.50
C ASP A 172 27.29 0.38 9.04
N GLN A 173 28.44 0.37 8.35
CA GLN A 173 29.60 1.22 8.67
C GLN A 173 29.29 2.72 8.54
N LYS A 174 28.30 3.09 7.72
CA LYS A 174 27.89 4.49 7.50
C LYS A 174 26.86 4.96 8.53
N LYS A 175 26.42 4.09 9.44
CA LYS A 175 25.34 4.39 10.39
C LYS A 175 25.66 5.64 11.22
N GLY A 176 24.71 6.57 11.27
CA GLY A 176 24.89 7.88 11.92
C GLY A 176 25.35 8.99 10.99
N THR A 177 25.81 8.66 9.77
CA THR A 177 26.13 9.64 8.72
C THR A 177 24.95 9.87 7.77
N SER A 178 25.03 10.92 6.96
CA SER A 178 24.08 11.18 5.86
C SER A 178 24.10 10.12 4.77
N GLY A 179 25.18 9.33 4.66
CA GLY A 179 25.32 8.23 3.71
C GLY A 179 24.68 6.91 4.16
N TYR A 180 24.07 6.85 5.35
CA TYR A 180 23.39 5.66 5.83
C TYR A 180 22.01 5.50 5.18
N ASP A 181 21.82 4.39 4.49
CA ASP A 181 20.53 4.04 3.94
C ASP A 181 19.77 3.09 4.87
N ARG A 182 18.68 3.60 5.45
CA ARG A 182 17.82 2.87 6.38
C ARG A 182 17.06 1.72 5.72
N LEU A 183 16.87 1.79 4.40
CA LEU A 183 16.11 0.83 3.60
C LEU A 183 17.02 -0.11 2.80
N CYS A 184 18.35 -0.02 2.96
CA CYS A 184 19.33 -0.81 2.21
C CYS A 184 18.95 -2.29 2.12
N LYS A 185 18.48 -2.87 3.23
CA LYS A 185 18.09 -4.28 3.34
C LYS A 185 16.99 -4.75 2.37
N ILE A 186 16.08 -3.86 1.98
CA ILE A 186 14.94 -4.21 1.12
C ILE A 186 15.13 -3.76 -0.32
N LYS A 187 16.14 -2.93 -0.59
CA LYS A 187 16.29 -2.20 -1.84
C LYS A 187 16.18 -3.07 -3.09
N PRO A 188 16.87 -4.21 -3.21
CA PRO A 188 16.81 -4.98 -4.46
C PRO A 188 15.39 -5.40 -4.83
N LEU A 189 14.66 -6.04 -3.91
CA LEU A 189 13.27 -6.41 -4.17
C LEU A 189 12.36 -5.19 -4.29
N TYR A 190 12.58 -4.16 -3.46
CA TYR A 190 11.75 -2.95 -3.49
C TYR A 190 11.82 -2.23 -4.85
N GLU A 191 13.02 -2.06 -5.39
CA GLU A 191 13.25 -1.42 -6.70
C GLU A 191 12.69 -2.26 -7.84
N GLN A 192 12.90 -3.59 -7.81
CA GLN A 192 12.34 -4.51 -8.82
C GLN A 192 10.81 -4.51 -8.84
N ILE A 193 10.16 -4.46 -7.67
CA ILE A 193 8.70 -4.40 -7.59
C ILE A 193 8.19 -3.06 -8.12
N LEU A 194 8.85 -1.94 -7.80
CA LEU A 194 8.49 -0.63 -8.36
C LEU A 194 8.64 -0.61 -9.88
N GLU A 195 9.74 -1.15 -10.40
CA GLU A 195 9.97 -1.28 -11.83
C GLU A 195 8.87 -2.09 -12.52
N ALA A 196 8.46 -3.22 -11.94
CA ALA A 196 7.34 -4.01 -12.46
C ALA A 196 6.01 -3.23 -12.42
N CYS A 197 5.73 -2.51 -11.33
CA CYS A 197 4.52 -1.66 -11.21
C CYS A 197 4.45 -0.59 -12.30
N HIS A 198 5.60 -0.01 -12.65
CA HIS A 198 5.76 0.97 -13.72
C HIS A 198 5.65 0.35 -15.12
N THR A 199 6.19 -0.86 -15.29
CA THR A 199 6.35 -1.49 -16.60
C THR A 199 5.03 -2.01 -17.14
N PHE A 200 4.29 -2.77 -16.34
CA PHE A 200 3.18 -3.60 -16.85
C PHE A 200 1.80 -2.94 -16.83
N PHE A 201 1.70 -1.71 -16.31
CA PHE A 201 0.46 -0.95 -16.29
C PHE A 201 0.73 0.53 -16.57
N HIS A 202 -0.18 1.16 -17.28
CA HIS A 202 -0.20 2.61 -17.45
C HIS A 202 -1.52 3.15 -16.89
N PRO A 203 -1.50 4.13 -15.96
CA PRO A 203 -2.71 4.58 -15.28
C PRO A 203 -3.71 5.24 -16.23
N TYR A 204 -4.99 5.11 -15.91
CA TYR A 204 -6.07 5.91 -16.49
C TYR A 204 -5.98 7.38 -16.01
N GLN A 205 -6.84 8.24 -16.55
CA GLN A 205 -6.74 9.69 -16.33
C GLN A 205 -6.81 10.11 -14.85
N HIS A 206 -7.58 9.39 -14.04
CA HIS A 206 -7.82 9.71 -12.63
C HIS A 206 -6.87 8.89 -11.75
N ILE A 207 -6.06 9.58 -10.96
CA ILE A 207 -5.08 8.98 -10.04
C ILE A 207 -5.24 9.59 -8.64
N SER A 208 -4.92 8.82 -7.60
CA SER A 208 -4.92 9.34 -6.24
C SER A 208 -3.66 8.99 -5.46
N ILE A 209 -3.31 9.88 -4.52
CA ILE A 209 -2.20 9.69 -3.59
C ILE A 209 -2.73 9.71 -2.16
N ASP A 210 -2.34 8.71 -1.38
CA ASP A 210 -2.64 8.60 0.05
C ASP A 210 -1.57 7.74 0.77
N GLU A 211 -1.67 7.70 2.10
CA GLU A 211 -0.86 6.86 2.96
C GLU A 211 -1.40 5.43 3.11
N ARG A 212 -0.49 4.46 2.93
CA ARG A 212 -0.68 3.06 3.33
C ARG A 212 0.06 2.76 4.63
N MET A 213 -0.57 1.98 5.51
CA MET A 213 0.03 1.54 6.78
C MET A 213 0.26 0.02 6.80
N VAL A 214 1.53 -0.39 6.89
CA VAL A 214 1.91 -1.82 6.98
C VAL A 214 2.16 -2.18 8.45
N PRO A 215 1.35 -3.06 9.06
CA PRO A 215 1.44 -3.37 10.48
C PRO A 215 2.76 -4.09 10.80
N THR A 216 3.45 -3.66 11.86
CA THR A 216 4.67 -4.33 12.31
C THR A 216 4.76 -4.43 13.83
N LYS A 217 5.40 -5.51 14.30
CA LYS A 217 5.82 -5.66 15.69
C LYS A 217 7.31 -5.42 15.88
N ALA A 218 8.06 -5.14 14.81
CA ALA A 218 9.48 -4.87 14.87
C ALA A 218 9.79 -3.63 15.73
N ARG A 219 10.86 -3.72 16.51
CA ARG A 219 11.40 -2.60 17.29
C ARG A 219 12.38 -1.82 16.43
N ILE A 220 11.88 -0.88 15.63
CA ILE A 220 12.69 -0.05 14.72
C ILE A 220 12.25 1.41 14.71
N GLY A 221 13.21 2.32 14.57
CA GLY A 221 13.04 3.76 14.81
C GLY A 221 12.19 4.53 13.79
N PHE A 222 12.00 4.03 12.57
CA PHE A 222 11.19 4.72 11.55
C PHE A 222 9.73 4.25 11.47
N LYS A 223 9.30 3.40 12.41
CA LYS A 223 7.88 3.04 12.56
C LYS A 223 7.06 4.30 12.89
N GLN A 224 5.94 4.50 12.21
CA GLN A 224 5.06 5.65 12.38
C GLN A 224 3.81 5.31 13.18
N TYR A 225 3.27 6.32 13.86
CA TYR A 225 1.94 6.29 14.46
C TYR A 225 0.99 7.21 13.70
N ILE A 226 -0.14 6.69 13.20
CA ILE A 226 -1.20 7.47 12.56
C ILE A 226 -2.51 7.21 13.29
N LYS A 227 -3.01 8.21 14.03
CA LYS A 227 -4.18 8.10 14.92
C LYS A 227 -5.44 7.61 14.21
N ASN A 228 -5.67 8.08 12.98
CA ASN A 228 -6.94 7.93 12.27
C ASN A 228 -6.97 6.76 11.26
N LYS A 229 -5.86 6.03 11.06
CA LYS A 229 -5.86 4.83 10.21
C LYS A 229 -6.23 3.59 11.05
N PRO A 230 -6.90 2.57 10.49
CA PRO A 230 -7.24 1.33 11.20
C PRO A 230 -6.00 0.68 11.83
N ILE A 231 -4.90 0.67 11.06
CA ILE A 231 -3.58 0.24 11.51
C ILE A 231 -2.81 1.47 11.99
N LYS A 232 -2.84 1.69 13.30
CA LYS A 232 -2.24 2.89 13.89
C LYS A 232 -0.71 2.86 13.95
N TRP A 233 -0.11 1.67 14.14
CA TRP A 233 1.34 1.51 14.28
C TRP A 233 1.89 0.63 13.16
N GLY A 234 2.82 1.16 12.36
CA GLY A 234 3.33 0.44 11.20
C GLY A 234 4.39 1.20 10.42
N PHE A 235 4.81 0.62 9.30
CA PHE A 235 5.53 1.37 8.28
C PHE A 235 4.54 2.21 7.49
N LYS A 236 4.79 3.52 7.40
CA LYS A 236 4.05 4.44 6.54
C LYS A 236 4.66 4.37 5.15
N LEU A 237 3.82 4.09 4.15
CA LEU A 237 4.17 4.22 2.74
C LEU A 237 3.33 5.34 2.14
N PHE A 238 3.95 6.17 1.31
CA PHE A 238 3.23 7.06 0.41
C PHE A 238 2.96 6.31 -0.88
N VAL A 239 1.71 6.25 -1.34
CA VAL A 239 1.29 5.42 -2.47
C VAL A 239 0.58 6.26 -3.50
N LEU A 240 0.91 6.05 -4.77
CA LEU A 240 0.19 6.53 -5.94
C LEU A 240 -0.56 5.34 -6.56
N ALA A 241 -1.86 5.47 -6.71
CA ALA A 241 -2.71 4.43 -7.28
C ALA A 241 -3.62 4.97 -8.40
N ASP A 242 -3.99 4.07 -9.31
CA ASP A 242 -5.06 4.33 -10.27
C ASP A 242 -6.41 4.39 -9.53
N SER A 243 -7.16 5.48 -9.71
CA SER A 243 -8.43 5.70 -9.02
C SER A 243 -9.55 4.77 -9.48
N SER A 244 -9.44 4.17 -10.67
CA SER A 244 -10.50 3.36 -11.29
C SER A 244 -10.41 1.90 -10.89
N CYS A 245 -9.18 1.34 -10.83
CA CYS A 245 -8.97 -0.08 -10.56
C CYS A 245 -8.17 -0.38 -9.28
N GLY A 246 -7.57 0.63 -8.64
CA GLY A 246 -6.77 0.46 -7.41
C GLY A 246 -5.38 -0.12 -7.65
N TYR A 247 -4.87 -0.06 -8.89
CA TYR A 247 -3.52 -0.52 -9.22
C TYR A 247 -2.49 0.34 -8.50
N THR A 248 -1.62 -0.27 -7.70
CA THR A 248 -0.51 0.44 -7.06
C THR A 248 0.55 0.75 -8.13
N LEU A 249 0.66 2.00 -8.55
CA LEU A 249 1.56 2.42 -9.62
C LEU A 249 2.96 2.73 -9.11
N ASN A 250 3.04 3.50 -8.03
CA ASN A 250 4.31 3.93 -7.44
C ASN A 250 4.14 4.06 -5.92
N PHE A 251 5.21 3.85 -5.16
CA PHE A 251 5.18 4.05 -3.71
C PHE A 251 6.57 4.25 -3.12
N PHE A 252 6.63 4.86 -1.94
CA PHE A 252 7.85 4.80 -1.15
C PHE A 252 7.65 4.66 0.35
N VAL A 253 8.54 3.90 0.97
CA VAL A 253 8.57 3.69 2.42
C VAL A 253 9.12 4.95 3.08
N TYR A 254 8.37 5.51 4.01
CA TYR A 254 8.81 6.68 4.77
C TYR A 254 9.79 6.26 5.87
N GLY A 255 11.08 6.39 5.61
CA GLY A 255 12.17 6.14 6.56
C GLY A 255 12.44 7.29 7.54
N GLY A 256 11.75 8.42 7.39
CA GLY A 256 11.95 9.66 8.16
C GLY A 256 12.34 10.83 7.25
N ARG A 257 13.06 11.81 7.79
CA ARG A 257 13.63 12.92 7.00
C ARG A 257 14.83 12.38 6.20
N GLU A 258 14.58 12.02 4.95
CA GLU A 258 15.59 11.54 4.01
C GLU A 258 15.65 12.50 2.79
N GLY A 259 16.85 12.78 2.31
CA GLY A 259 17.08 13.71 1.19
C GLY A 259 17.09 15.19 1.58
N GLN A 260 17.30 16.06 0.58
CA GLN A 260 17.24 17.51 0.75
C GLN A 260 15.78 17.96 0.59
N PRO A 261 15.15 18.52 1.65
CA PRO A 261 13.77 18.97 1.56
C PRO A 261 13.66 20.16 0.60
N SER A 262 12.56 20.25 -0.16
CA SER A 262 12.34 21.40 -1.05
C SER A 262 12.06 22.72 -0.31
N GLY A 263 11.85 22.66 1.00
CA GLY A 263 11.32 23.76 1.81
C GLY A 263 9.81 23.95 1.68
N LYS A 264 9.12 23.22 0.79
CA LYS A 264 7.66 23.32 0.56
C LYS A 264 6.83 22.33 1.39
N GLY A 265 7.49 21.53 2.23
CA GLY A 265 6.87 20.60 3.17
C GLY A 265 6.74 19.16 2.64
N LEU A 266 6.60 18.21 3.57
CA LEU A 266 6.63 16.77 3.28
C LEU A 266 5.53 16.31 2.30
N GLY A 267 4.32 16.89 2.39
CA GLY A 267 3.22 16.55 1.49
C GLY A 267 3.52 16.92 0.03
N TYR A 268 4.11 18.10 -0.18
CA TYR A 268 4.58 18.54 -1.50
C TYR A 268 5.66 17.59 -2.05
N ASP A 269 6.68 17.30 -1.22
CA ASP A 269 7.81 16.46 -1.63
C ASP A 269 7.36 15.03 -1.98
N ALA A 270 6.43 14.48 -1.20
CA ALA A 270 5.86 13.15 -1.46
C ALA A 270 5.12 13.10 -2.79
N VAL A 271 4.25 14.07 -3.08
CA VAL A 271 3.50 14.12 -4.35
C VAL A 271 4.45 14.29 -5.54
N MET A 272 5.40 15.22 -5.45
CA MET A 272 6.35 15.44 -6.54
C MET A 272 7.23 14.22 -6.80
N ARG A 273 7.67 13.51 -5.75
CA ARG A 273 8.43 12.26 -5.87
C ARG A 273 7.61 11.15 -6.51
N LEU A 274 6.37 10.94 -6.07
CA LEU A 274 5.51 9.88 -6.61
C LEU A 274 5.14 10.12 -8.09
N LEU A 275 4.97 11.38 -8.48
CA LEU A 275 4.67 11.77 -9.86
C LEU A 275 5.93 11.96 -10.71
N ASN A 276 7.13 11.68 -10.19
CA ASN A 276 8.35 11.72 -10.99
C ASN A 276 8.51 10.42 -11.79
N ILE A 277 7.55 10.19 -12.70
CA ILE A 277 7.48 9.01 -13.56
C ILE A 277 7.74 9.47 -15.00
N PRO A 278 8.90 9.12 -15.61
CA PRO A 278 9.31 9.67 -16.90
C PRO A 278 8.31 9.43 -18.04
N PHE A 279 7.62 8.29 -18.01
CA PHE A 279 6.70 7.85 -19.06
C PHE A 279 5.23 8.16 -18.72
N LEU A 280 4.92 9.02 -17.74
CA LEU A 280 3.53 9.26 -17.35
C LEU A 280 2.74 9.99 -18.46
N GLY A 281 3.32 11.03 -19.08
CA GLY A 281 2.60 11.89 -20.01
C GLY A 281 1.89 13.04 -19.30
N LYS A 282 0.76 13.52 -19.87
CA LYS A 282 0.08 14.75 -19.44
C LYS A 282 -1.45 14.61 -19.39
N GLY A 283 -2.10 15.54 -18.70
CA GLY A 283 -3.56 15.64 -18.66
C GLY A 283 -4.23 14.76 -17.60
N TYR A 284 -3.46 14.32 -16.60
CA TYR A 284 -3.96 13.59 -15.43
C TYR A 284 -4.74 14.47 -14.48
N LYS A 285 -5.69 13.86 -13.77
CA LYS A 285 -6.47 14.44 -12.68
C LYS A 285 -6.08 13.73 -11.38
N LEU A 286 -5.30 14.41 -10.55
CA LEU A 286 -4.81 13.95 -9.26
C LEU A 286 -5.82 14.30 -8.15
N TYR A 287 -6.13 13.31 -7.32
CA TYR A 287 -6.94 13.50 -6.12
C TYR A 287 -6.10 13.21 -4.87
N VAL A 288 -6.11 14.15 -3.92
CA VAL A 288 -5.31 14.07 -2.69
C VAL A 288 -6.04 14.64 -1.48
N ASP A 289 -5.70 14.13 -0.30
CA ASP A 289 -6.27 14.63 0.95
C ASP A 289 -5.64 15.98 1.40
N SER A 290 -6.05 16.41 2.59
CA SER A 290 -5.59 17.66 3.20
C SER A 290 -4.16 17.65 3.75
N PHE A 291 -3.53 16.48 3.87
CA PHE A 291 -2.10 16.39 4.20
C PHE A 291 -1.24 16.89 3.04
N TYR A 292 -1.61 16.57 1.80
CA TYR A 292 -0.87 16.96 0.60
C TYR A 292 -1.29 18.31 0.00
N THR A 293 -2.58 18.64 0.10
CA THR A 293 -3.14 19.79 -0.64
C THR A 293 -2.55 21.13 -0.20
N SER A 294 -1.96 21.86 -1.16
CA SER A 294 -1.56 23.27 -1.00
C SER A 294 -1.69 24.05 -2.31
N PRO A 295 -1.97 25.37 -2.25
CA PRO A 295 -2.00 26.24 -3.43
C PRO A 295 -0.73 26.19 -4.27
N THR A 296 0.44 26.18 -3.61
CA THR A 296 1.75 26.06 -4.26
C THR A 296 1.88 24.74 -5.02
N LEU A 297 1.55 23.61 -4.37
CA LEU A 297 1.57 22.30 -5.03
C LEU A 297 0.69 22.28 -6.27
N PHE A 298 -0.55 22.77 -6.17
CA PHE A 298 -1.51 22.68 -7.26
C PHE A 298 -1.13 23.59 -8.44
N SER A 299 -0.52 24.73 -8.17
CA SER A 299 0.03 25.61 -9.19
C SER A 299 1.21 24.95 -9.93
N ASP A 300 2.14 24.34 -9.18
CA ASP A 300 3.31 23.65 -9.75
C ASP A 300 2.91 22.39 -10.55
N LEU A 301 1.90 21.64 -10.08
CA LEU A 301 1.33 20.52 -10.83
C LEU A 301 0.67 20.98 -12.14
N LEU A 302 -0.04 22.11 -12.11
CA LEU A 302 -0.66 22.65 -13.32
C LEU A 302 0.39 23.07 -14.37
N LEU A 303 1.54 23.60 -13.95
CA LEU A 303 2.69 23.85 -14.84
C LEU A 303 3.21 22.55 -15.48
N ARG A 304 3.20 21.45 -14.72
CA ARG A 304 3.50 20.08 -15.21
C ARG A 304 2.36 19.45 -16.02
N LYS A 305 1.26 20.17 -16.28
CA LYS A 305 0.05 19.66 -16.96
C LYS A 305 -0.58 18.47 -16.24
N ILE A 306 -0.61 18.54 -14.91
CA ILE A 306 -1.34 17.66 -14.02
C ILE A 306 -2.33 18.54 -13.24
N TRP A 307 -3.61 18.25 -13.38
CA TRP A 307 -4.65 18.97 -12.66
C TRP A 307 -4.91 18.25 -11.35
N ALA A 308 -5.32 18.98 -10.32
CA ALA A 308 -5.47 18.42 -8.98
C ALA A 308 -6.75 18.90 -8.30
N CYS A 309 -7.28 18.06 -7.43
CA CYS A 309 -8.40 18.35 -6.54
C CYS A 309 -8.16 17.72 -5.17
N GLY A 310 -8.41 18.46 -4.10
CA GLY A 310 -8.21 17.94 -2.77
C GLY A 310 -8.88 18.77 -1.69
N THR A 311 -9.08 18.15 -0.53
CA THR A 311 -9.52 18.86 0.66
C THR A 311 -8.39 19.77 1.14
N VAL A 312 -8.68 21.01 1.53
CA VAL A 312 -7.65 21.98 1.93
C VAL A 312 -7.88 22.48 3.35
N ARG A 313 -6.81 22.60 4.13
CA ARG A 313 -6.85 23.21 5.45
C ARG A 313 -6.71 24.73 5.33
N SER A 314 -7.53 25.47 6.06
CA SER A 314 -7.55 26.94 6.02
C SER A 314 -6.28 27.61 6.57
N ASN A 315 -5.45 26.87 7.31
CA ASN A 315 -4.21 27.37 7.89
C ASN A 315 -2.99 27.22 6.96
N ILE A 316 -3.14 26.62 5.78
CA ILE A 316 -2.06 26.47 4.79
C ILE A 316 -1.79 27.81 4.10
N ASP A 317 -0.52 28.04 3.76
CA ASP A 317 -0.09 29.24 3.05
C ASP A 317 -0.71 29.33 1.65
N GLY A 318 -1.08 30.54 1.25
CA GLY A 318 -1.79 30.80 0.00
C GLY A 318 -3.30 30.54 0.03
N PHE A 319 -3.85 29.96 1.12
CA PHE A 319 -5.30 29.85 1.27
C PHE A 319 -5.94 31.25 1.45
N PRO A 320 -7.08 31.56 0.81
CA PRO A 320 -7.74 32.86 0.97
C PRO A 320 -8.31 33.04 2.39
N ARG A 321 -7.69 33.94 3.17
CA ARG A 321 -8.09 34.25 4.55
C ARG A 321 -9.06 35.44 4.67
N THR A 322 -9.63 35.88 3.56
CA THR A 322 -10.64 36.94 3.56
C THR A 322 -11.87 36.51 4.38
N LYS A 323 -12.40 37.48 5.14
CA LYS A 323 -13.67 37.35 5.88
C LYS A 323 -14.83 38.03 5.14
N ASN A 324 -14.58 38.61 3.97
CA ASN A 324 -15.60 39.27 3.18
C ASN A 324 -16.56 38.23 2.61
N ASN A 325 -17.85 38.39 2.92
CA ASN A 325 -18.91 37.44 2.58
C ASN A 325 -18.67 36.02 3.12
N ASP A 326 -18.06 35.91 4.30
CA ASP A 326 -17.84 34.60 4.95
C ASP A 326 -19.18 33.93 5.33
N MET A 327 -19.20 32.60 5.36
CA MET A 327 -20.40 31.83 5.68
C MET A 327 -20.88 32.12 7.12
N PRO A 328 -22.14 32.56 7.32
CA PRO A 328 -22.71 32.72 8.65
C PRO A 328 -22.73 31.40 9.44
N LYS A 329 -22.75 31.48 10.78
CA LYS A 329 -22.82 30.29 11.65
C LYS A 329 -24.09 29.45 11.46
N LYS A 330 -25.20 30.05 11.02
CA LYS A 330 -26.50 29.40 10.79
C LYS A 330 -26.81 29.33 9.30
N THR A 331 -25.92 28.70 8.54
CA THR A 331 -26.06 28.55 7.09
C THR A 331 -26.81 27.24 6.77
N PRO A 332 -27.73 27.22 5.79
CA PRO A 332 -28.45 26.00 5.42
C PRO A 332 -27.50 24.99 4.78
N ARG A 333 -27.79 23.70 5.00
CA ARG A 333 -27.11 22.58 4.34
C ARG A 333 -27.25 22.71 2.82
N GLY A 334 -26.17 22.46 2.09
CA GLY A 334 -26.09 22.62 0.65
C GLY A 334 -25.55 23.97 0.20
N THR A 335 -25.32 24.91 1.12
CA THR A 335 -24.73 26.19 0.75
C THR A 335 -23.33 26.00 0.20
N ILE A 336 -23.07 26.62 -0.95
CA ILE A 336 -21.80 26.61 -1.66
C ILE A 336 -21.30 28.04 -1.75
N GLN A 337 -20.05 28.26 -1.33
CA GLN A 337 -19.30 29.48 -1.59
C GLN A 337 -18.01 29.17 -2.30
N TRP A 338 -17.57 30.07 -3.17
CA TRP A 338 -16.36 29.86 -3.95
C TRP A 338 -15.52 31.13 -4.06
N LEU A 339 -14.23 30.95 -4.32
CA LEU A 339 -13.29 32.03 -4.56
C LEU A 339 -12.23 31.54 -5.54
N ARG A 340 -12.00 32.27 -6.63
CA ARG A 340 -11.00 31.93 -7.63
C ARG A 340 -9.81 32.88 -7.57
N LYS A 341 -8.59 32.33 -7.44
CA LYS A 341 -7.32 33.06 -7.56
C LYS A 341 -6.52 32.52 -8.73
N GLY A 342 -6.58 33.24 -9.85
CA GLY A 342 -6.03 32.75 -11.12
C GLY A 342 -6.66 31.42 -11.52
N GLN A 343 -5.85 30.37 -11.63
CA GLN A 343 -6.31 29.01 -11.99
C GLN A 343 -6.78 28.18 -10.78
N LEU A 344 -6.58 28.66 -9.56
CA LEU A 344 -6.97 27.95 -8.35
C LEU A 344 -8.40 28.31 -7.95
N LEU A 345 -9.25 27.30 -7.87
CA LEU A 345 -10.58 27.40 -7.29
C LEU A 345 -10.52 26.93 -5.83
N PHE A 346 -11.07 27.73 -4.93
CA PHE A 346 -11.40 27.33 -3.57
C PHE A 346 -12.92 27.24 -3.44
N VAL A 347 -13.41 26.11 -2.92
CA VAL A 347 -14.84 25.91 -2.65
C VAL A 347 -15.04 25.58 -1.19
N ARG A 348 -16.05 26.18 -0.59
CA ARG A 348 -16.57 25.79 0.72
C ARG A 348 -17.99 25.29 0.53
N TRP A 349 -18.27 24.13 1.08
CA TRP A 349 -19.58 23.51 1.01
C TRP A 349 -20.01 23.07 2.40
N LEU A 350 -21.21 23.48 2.80
CA LEU A 350 -21.78 23.08 4.06
C LEU A 350 -22.67 21.86 3.89
N ASP A 351 -22.17 20.69 4.29
CA ASP A 351 -23.01 19.51 4.48
C ASP A 351 -23.42 19.39 5.96
N THR A 352 -23.19 18.24 6.61
CA THR A 352 -23.26 18.13 8.08
C THR A 352 -22.18 19.00 8.74
N ARG A 353 -21.03 19.14 8.07
CA ARG A 353 -19.91 20.02 8.46
C ARG A 353 -19.40 20.72 7.23
N GLN A 354 -18.76 21.86 7.42
CA GLN A 354 -18.12 22.59 6.33
C GLN A 354 -16.94 21.77 5.80
N VAL A 355 -16.94 21.53 4.48
CA VAL A 355 -15.84 20.96 3.73
C VAL A 355 -15.23 22.08 2.88
N THR A 356 -13.90 22.17 2.86
CA THR A 356 -13.19 23.14 2.03
C THR A 356 -12.30 22.40 1.05
N MET A 357 -12.40 22.76 -0.23
CA MET A 357 -11.69 22.16 -1.34
C MET A 357 -10.79 23.18 -2.00
N CYS A 358 -9.67 22.71 -2.56
CA CYS A 358 -8.89 23.43 -3.56
C CYS A 358 -8.92 22.59 -4.84
N SER A 359 -8.97 23.22 -6.01
CA SER A 359 -9.04 22.53 -7.29
C SER A 359 -8.49 23.38 -8.43
N THR A 360 -7.81 22.74 -9.38
CA THR A 360 -7.51 23.29 -10.71
C THR A 360 -8.37 22.69 -11.82
N ILE A 361 -9.19 21.67 -11.52
CA ILE A 361 -9.99 20.90 -12.50
C ILE A 361 -11.36 21.53 -12.78
N HIS A 362 -12.00 22.07 -11.76
CA HIS A 362 -13.45 22.31 -11.76
C HIS A 362 -13.82 23.80 -11.86
N LYS A 363 -15.01 24.06 -12.40
CA LYS A 363 -15.84 25.23 -12.10
C LYS A 363 -16.47 25.10 -10.71
N ALA A 364 -16.79 26.24 -10.09
CA ALA A 364 -17.34 26.33 -8.74
C ALA A 364 -18.58 25.45 -8.52
N TYR A 365 -19.53 25.51 -9.45
CA TYR A 365 -20.78 24.77 -9.39
C TYR A 365 -21.37 24.57 -10.78
N ASN A 366 -21.86 23.35 -11.05
CA ASN A 366 -22.42 22.92 -12.33
C ASN A 366 -23.89 22.46 -12.21
N ASN A 367 -24.64 23.01 -11.24
CA ASN A 367 -26.02 22.60 -10.95
C ASN A 367 -26.18 21.11 -10.57
N ASP A 368 -25.10 20.50 -10.08
CA ASP A 368 -25.11 19.12 -9.60
C ASP A 368 -25.85 19.00 -8.26
N MET A 369 -26.66 17.95 -8.11
CA MET A 369 -27.37 17.62 -6.88
C MET A 369 -26.89 16.27 -6.33
N ALA A 370 -26.97 16.11 -5.02
CA ALA A 370 -26.69 14.85 -4.33
C ALA A 370 -27.82 14.46 -3.38
N ASP A 371 -28.20 13.19 -3.45
CA ASP A 371 -29.14 12.56 -2.53
C ASP A 371 -28.54 12.51 -1.12
N ARG A 372 -29.27 13.04 -0.15
CA ARG A 372 -28.92 12.99 1.27
C ARG A 372 -30.11 12.49 2.09
N LYS A 373 -29.87 11.45 2.89
CA LYS A 373 -30.83 11.02 3.91
C LYS A 373 -30.80 12.02 5.06
N VAL A 374 -31.96 12.58 5.38
CA VAL A 374 -32.15 13.56 6.46
C VAL A 374 -33.31 13.07 7.32
N LYS A 375 -33.21 13.24 8.64
CA LYS A 375 -34.37 13.06 9.51
C LYS A 375 -35.25 14.28 9.43
N ASP A 376 -36.54 14.10 9.18
CA ASP A 376 -37.53 15.15 9.33
C ASP A 376 -37.81 15.46 10.81
N ALA A 377 -38.71 16.41 11.06
CA ALA A 377 -39.09 16.82 12.41
C ALA A 377 -39.73 15.66 13.21
N ASP A 378 -40.35 14.70 12.52
CA ASP A 378 -41.01 13.52 13.09
C ASP A 378 -40.04 12.34 13.28
N GLY A 379 -38.76 12.53 12.94
CA GLY A 379 -37.70 11.54 13.11
C GLY A 379 -37.62 10.48 12.01
N GLN A 380 -38.44 10.58 10.96
CA GLN A 380 -38.40 9.67 9.81
C GLN A 380 -37.30 10.06 8.82
N TRP A 381 -36.70 9.05 8.17
CA TRP A 381 -35.66 9.27 7.18
C TRP A 381 -36.27 9.58 5.82
N THR A 382 -36.04 10.80 5.33
CA THR A 382 -36.42 11.22 3.99
C THR A 382 -35.18 11.50 3.15
N VAL A 383 -35.27 11.31 1.83
CA VAL A 383 -34.20 11.67 0.89
C VAL A 383 -34.44 13.09 0.38
N LYS A 384 -33.46 13.98 0.59
CA LYS A 384 -33.47 15.34 0.06
C LYS A 384 -32.35 15.53 -0.95
N GLN A 385 -32.66 16.27 -2.02
CA GLN A 385 -31.68 16.71 -3.00
C GLN A 385 -30.95 17.94 -2.47
N VAL A 386 -29.63 17.86 -2.37
CA VAL A 386 -28.78 18.94 -1.86
C VAL A 386 -27.78 19.34 -2.94
N PRO A 387 -27.62 20.64 -3.26
CA PRO A 387 -26.58 21.10 -4.17
C PRO A 387 -25.20 20.60 -3.76
N ILE A 388 -24.42 20.09 -4.72
CA ILE A 388 -23.06 19.61 -4.50
C ILE A 388 -22.09 20.23 -5.51
N PRO A 389 -20.93 20.76 -5.07
CA PRO A 389 -19.90 21.20 -6.00
C PRO A 389 -19.32 20.03 -6.80
N GLY A 390 -19.05 20.26 -8.09
CA GLY A 390 -18.43 19.26 -8.97
C GLY A 390 -17.11 18.72 -8.40
N CYS A 391 -16.30 19.58 -7.76
CA CYS A 391 -15.05 19.16 -7.14
C CYS A 391 -15.22 18.15 -6.00
N ILE A 392 -16.32 18.21 -5.24
CA ILE A 392 -16.61 17.28 -4.15
C ILE A 392 -17.18 15.98 -4.72
N LYS A 393 -18.04 16.06 -5.74
CA LYS A 393 -18.58 14.90 -6.46
C LYS A 393 -17.45 14.04 -7.04
N ASP A 394 -16.52 14.65 -7.77
CA ASP A 394 -15.37 13.96 -8.34
C ASP A 394 -14.37 13.48 -7.29
N TYR A 395 -14.12 14.28 -6.25
CA TYR A 395 -13.25 13.86 -5.15
C TYR A 395 -13.73 12.58 -4.47
N ASN A 396 -15.03 12.51 -4.13
CA ASN A 396 -15.61 11.30 -3.52
C ASN A 396 -15.54 10.08 -4.44
N ARG A 397 -15.56 10.29 -5.76
CA ARG A 397 -15.47 9.22 -6.75
C ARG A 397 -14.05 8.69 -6.92
N TYR A 398 -13.04 9.57 -6.91
CA TYR A 398 -11.70 9.21 -7.37
C TYR A 398 -10.61 9.21 -6.29
N MET A 399 -10.83 9.78 -5.11
CA MET A 399 -9.82 9.79 -4.04
C MET A 399 -9.49 8.37 -3.54
N GLY A 400 -10.46 7.45 -3.55
CA GLY A 400 -10.36 6.12 -2.93
C GLY A 400 -9.50 5.08 -3.65
N GLY A 401 -8.67 5.45 -4.64
CA GLY A 401 -7.81 4.50 -5.36
C GLY A 401 -6.85 3.72 -4.47
N VAL A 402 -6.18 4.41 -3.53
CA VAL A 402 -5.28 3.75 -2.55
C VAL A 402 -6.08 2.90 -1.56
N ASP A 403 -7.23 3.39 -1.07
CA ASP A 403 -8.10 2.63 -0.17
C ASP A 403 -8.63 1.34 -0.84
N LEU A 404 -8.96 1.39 -2.13
CA LEU A 404 -9.34 0.21 -2.91
C LEU A 404 -8.18 -0.80 -3.00
N SER A 405 -6.97 -0.31 -3.24
CA SER A 405 -5.76 -1.14 -3.24
C SER A 405 -5.53 -1.80 -1.87
N ASP A 406 -5.68 -1.03 -0.79
CA ASP A 406 -5.53 -1.50 0.59
C ASP A 406 -6.61 -2.53 0.96
N ALA A 407 -7.85 -2.34 0.49
CA ALA A 407 -8.93 -3.31 0.67
C ALA A 407 -8.62 -4.64 -0.04
N LEU A 408 -8.15 -4.60 -1.29
CA LEU A 408 -7.75 -5.80 -2.05
C LEU A 408 -6.62 -6.56 -1.38
N ILE A 409 -5.65 -5.86 -0.79
CA ILE A 409 -4.60 -6.49 0.04
C ILE A 409 -5.19 -7.06 1.33
N GLY A 410 -6.08 -6.31 1.99
CA GLY A 410 -6.68 -6.67 3.26
C GLY A 410 -7.48 -7.96 3.25
N TYR A 411 -8.13 -8.32 2.13
CA TYR A 411 -8.93 -9.55 2.04
C TYR A 411 -8.13 -10.85 2.23
N TYR A 412 -6.86 -10.88 1.81
CA TYR A 412 -6.01 -12.09 1.81
C TYR A 412 -4.57 -11.75 2.19
N ASN A 413 -4.41 -10.92 3.21
CA ASN A 413 -3.12 -10.39 3.64
C ASN A 413 -2.15 -11.51 4.04
N VAL A 414 -0.93 -11.50 3.50
CA VAL A 414 0.08 -12.56 3.75
C VAL A 414 1.07 -12.21 4.87
N ILE A 415 0.87 -11.11 5.60
CA ILE A 415 1.79 -10.66 6.64
C ILE A 415 1.73 -11.60 7.84
N HIS A 416 2.83 -12.31 8.09
CA HIS A 416 3.04 -13.07 9.31
C HIS A 416 3.70 -12.24 10.41
N LYS A 417 3.41 -12.60 11.67
CA LYS A 417 4.04 -11.96 12.84
C LYS A 417 5.54 -12.20 12.81
N THR A 418 6.32 -11.12 12.71
CA THR A 418 7.78 -11.16 12.74
C THR A 418 8.34 -9.97 13.52
N GLN A 419 9.50 -10.17 14.14
CA GLN A 419 10.29 -9.11 14.79
C GLN A 419 11.31 -8.47 13.84
N LYS A 420 11.54 -9.09 12.67
CA LYS A 420 12.48 -8.60 11.66
C LYS A 420 11.73 -7.67 10.70
N TRP A 421 11.99 -6.37 10.80
CA TRP A 421 11.29 -5.31 10.08
C TRP A 421 11.22 -5.54 8.56
N TYR A 422 12.33 -5.96 7.96
CA TYR A 422 12.43 -6.13 6.51
C TYR A 422 11.56 -7.28 5.99
N LYS A 423 11.34 -8.33 6.80
CA LYS A 423 10.45 -9.43 6.42
C LYS A 423 8.99 -9.00 6.36
N THR A 424 8.58 -8.05 7.21
CA THR A 424 7.24 -7.44 7.10
C THR A 424 7.05 -6.78 5.72
N LEU A 425 8.07 -6.07 5.22
CA LEU A 425 7.99 -5.43 3.90
C LEU A 425 8.10 -6.44 2.76
N PHE A 426 8.87 -7.52 2.91
CA PHE A 426 8.84 -8.64 1.96
C PHE A 426 7.41 -9.17 1.75
N TYR A 427 6.72 -9.52 2.84
CA TYR A 427 5.33 -10.01 2.76
C TYR A 427 4.41 -8.97 2.12
N HIS A 428 4.61 -7.70 2.45
CA HIS A 428 3.85 -6.63 1.83
C HIS A 428 4.11 -6.49 0.32
N PHE A 429 5.34 -6.71 -0.14
CA PHE A 429 5.66 -6.72 -1.57
C PHE A 429 5.03 -7.92 -2.30
N VAL A 430 4.94 -9.08 -1.65
CA VAL A 430 4.15 -10.22 -2.16
C VAL A 430 2.67 -9.84 -2.29
N ASP A 431 2.10 -9.14 -1.30
CA ASP A 431 0.72 -8.64 -1.38
C ASP A 431 0.52 -7.67 -2.56
N ILE A 432 1.41 -6.69 -2.74
CA ILE A 432 1.35 -5.73 -3.86
C ILE A 432 1.42 -6.47 -5.20
N ALA A 433 2.41 -7.36 -5.38
CA ALA A 433 2.58 -8.14 -6.60
C ALA A 433 1.33 -8.96 -6.93
N THR A 434 0.77 -9.65 -5.94
CA THR A 434 -0.41 -10.51 -6.11
C THR A 434 -1.65 -9.69 -6.48
N VAL A 435 -1.86 -8.54 -5.82
CA VAL A 435 -3.00 -7.66 -6.10
C VAL A 435 -2.85 -6.98 -7.45
N ASN A 436 -1.68 -6.46 -7.79
CA ASN A 436 -1.44 -5.86 -9.10
C ASN A 436 -1.57 -6.90 -10.23
N ALA A 437 -1.08 -8.13 -10.05
CA ALA A 437 -1.29 -9.24 -10.99
C ALA A 437 -2.78 -9.57 -11.17
N PHE A 438 -3.55 -9.60 -10.09
CA PHE A 438 -5.00 -9.78 -10.15
C PHE A 438 -5.71 -8.63 -10.87
N ILE A 439 -5.27 -7.38 -10.67
CA ILE A 439 -5.82 -6.23 -11.38
C ILE A 439 -5.50 -6.32 -12.87
N LEU A 440 -4.28 -6.70 -13.26
CA LEU A 440 -3.93 -6.97 -14.66
C LEU A 440 -4.85 -8.02 -15.27
N HIS A 441 -5.12 -9.13 -14.57
CA HIS A 441 -6.09 -10.13 -15.01
C HIS A 441 -7.48 -9.53 -15.25
N LYS A 442 -8.00 -8.76 -14.28
CA LYS A 442 -9.33 -8.11 -14.41
C LYS A 442 -9.39 -7.16 -15.60
N GLU A 443 -8.36 -6.35 -15.79
CA GLU A 443 -8.32 -5.38 -16.89
C GLU A 443 -8.18 -6.08 -18.24
N MET A 444 -7.36 -7.13 -18.34
CA MET A 444 -7.27 -7.99 -19.52
C MET A 444 -8.61 -8.69 -19.84
N CYS A 445 -9.31 -9.19 -18.82
CA CYS A 445 -10.65 -9.74 -18.96
C CYS A 445 -11.64 -8.73 -19.56
N LYS A 446 -11.62 -7.49 -19.06
CA LYS A 446 -12.47 -6.41 -19.57
C LYS A 446 -12.17 -6.10 -21.03
N LEU A 447 -10.89 -5.97 -21.40
CA LEU A 447 -10.47 -5.73 -22.79
C LEU A 447 -10.91 -6.85 -23.74
N GLN A 448 -10.96 -8.08 -23.24
CA GLN A 448 -11.38 -9.26 -24.00
C GLN A 448 -12.89 -9.56 -23.89
N ASN A 449 -13.68 -8.69 -23.23
CA ASN A 449 -15.10 -8.91 -22.95
C ASN A 449 -15.43 -10.26 -22.29
N ARG A 450 -14.54 -10.77 -21.44
CA ARG A 450 -14.73 -12.02 -20.68
C ARG A 450 -14.97 -11.76 -19.19
N PRO A 451 -15.72 -12.62 -18.50
CA PRO A 451 -15.87 -12.50 -17.05
C PRO A 451 -14.53 -12.72 -16.35
N ALA A 452 -14.21 -11.86 -15.39
CA ALA A 452 -13.05 -12.04 -14.53
C ALA A 452 -13.38 -13.01 -13.39
N VAL A 453 -12.39 -13.80 -12.98
CA VAL A 453 -12.50 -14.65 -11.79
C VAL A 453 -12.42 -13.80 -10.53
N THR A 454 -12.91 -14.34 -9.41
CA THR A 454 -12.78 -13.69 -8.10
C THR A 454 -11.32 -13.66 -7.65
N GLN A 455 -10.96 -12.74 -6.76
CA GLN A 455 -9.61 -12.66 -6.21
C GLN A 455 -9.19 -13.94 -5.49
N LYS A 456 -10.15 -14.60 -4.81
CA LYS A 456 -9.94 -15.90 -4.16
C LYS A 456 -9.49 -16.95 -5.18
N ASN A 457 -10.27 -17.14 -6.24
CA ASN A 457 -10.00 -18.16 -7.25
C ASN A 457 -8.69 -17.87 -7.99
N PHE A 458 -8.39 -16.59 -8.26
CA PHE A 458 -7.10 -16.18 -8.84
C PHE A 458 -5.93 -16.63 -7.95
N ARG A 459 -6.02 -16.40 -6.63
CA ARG A 459 -4.98 -16.82 -5.67
C ARG A 459 -4.89 -18.34 -5.54
N GLU A 460 -6.02 -19.06 -5.51
CA GLU A 460 -6.03 -20.52 -5.48
C GLU A 460 -5.30 -21.12 -6.69
N GLN A 461 -5.60 -20.62 -7.90
CA GLN A 461 -4.90 -21.04 -9.12
C GLN A 461 -3.40 -20.71 -9.07
N LEU A 462 -3.04 -19.50 -8.63
CA LEU A 462 -1.64 -19.11 -8.46
C LEU A 462 -0.90 -20.02 -7.47
N ILE A 463 -1.52 -20.36 -6.33
CA ILE A 463 -0.95 -21.24 -5.31
C ILE A 463 -0.69 -22.63 -5.88
N LEU A 464 -1.65 -23.20 -6.62
CA LEU A 464 -1.51 -24.51 -7.24
C LEU A 464 -0.39 -24.51 -8.28
N SER A 465 -0.35 -23.53 -9.19
CA SER A 465 0.71 -23.43 -10.19
C SER A 465 2.09 -23.21 -9.56
N LEU A 466 2.20 -22.44 -8.48
CA LEU A 466 3.46 -22.29 -7.75
C LEU A 466 3.89 -23.58 -7.03
N ALA A 467 2.95 -24.39 -6.56
CA ALA A 467 3.24 -25.70 -5.97
C ALA A 467 3.75 -26.70 -7.01
N GLU A 468 3.24 -26.63 -8.25
CA GLU A 468 3.64 -27.49 -9.37
C GLU A 468 5.08 -27.22 -9.83
N ILE A 469 5.48 -25.95 -9.92
CA ILE A 469 6.87 -25.57 -10.28
C ILE A 469 7.83 -25.54 -9.09
N GLY A 470 7.29 -25.73 -7.88
CA GLY A 470 8.04 -25.72 -6.63
C GLY A 470 8.81 -27.02 -6.40
N SER A 471 9.56 -27.07 -5.30
CA SER A 471 10.19 -28.31 -4.85
C SER A 471 9.10 -29.32 -4.51
N THR A 472 9.13 -30.49 -5.14
CA THR A 472 8.41 -31.65 -4.63
C THR A 472 9.12 -32.12 -3.37
N PRO A 473 8.40 -32.36 -2.24
CA PRO A 473 9.02 -33.03 -1.12
C PRO A 473 9.52 -34.37 -1.64
N CYS A 474 10.83 -34.61 -1.53
CA CYS A 474 11.38 -35.94 -1.76
C CYS A 474 10.77 -36.84 -0.69
N ARG A 475 9.58 -37.38 -0.97
CA ARG A 475 9.11 -38.61 -0.36
C ARG A 475 10.02 -39.67 -0.97
N SER A 476 11.24 -39.77 -0.45
CA SER A 476 11.92 -41.05 -0.45
C SER A 476 10.86 -42.03 0.01
N ALA A 477 10.46 -42.95 -0.90
CA ALA A 477 9.55 -44.06 -0.61
C ALA A 477 9.84 -44.54 0.80
N PRO A 478 8.82 -44.79 1.65
CA PRO A 478 9.01 -44.94 3.10
C PRO A 478 10.21 -45.86 3.35
N GLN A 479 11.38 -45.27 3.57
CA GLN A 479 12.52 -45.99 4.10
C GLN A 479 11.96 -46.44 5.42
N ASN A 480 11.89 -47.74 5.64
CA ASN A 480 11.41 -48.29 6.89
C ASN A 480 12.10 -47.53 8.03
N PHE A 481 11.42 -46.52 8.59
CA PHE A 481 11.98 -45.66 9.64
C PHE A 481 12.20 -46.48 10.91
N MET A 482 11.67 -47.71 10.91
CA MET A 482 11.91 -48.75 11.88
C MET A 482 13.14 -49.55 11.52
N LEU A 483 14.20 -49.34 12.30
CA LEU A 483 15.36 -50.22 12.27
C LEU A 483 15.21 -51.31 13.32
N PRO A 484 15.66 -52.54 13.04
CA PRO A 484 15.75 -53.57 14.06
C PRO A 484 16.78 -53.17 15.12
N VAL A 485 16.49 -53.47 16.38
CA VAL A 485 17.41 -53.21 17.50
C VAL A 485 18.62 -54.17 17.46
N SER A 486 18.52 -55.28 16.73
CA SER A 486 19.61 -56.23 16.46
C SER A 486 19.36 -56.98 15.13
N PRO A 487 20.39 -57.28 14.32
CA PRO A 487 20.27 -58.06 13.08
C PRO A 487 19.97 -59.56 13.31
N ASP A 488 20.23 -60.10 14.51
CA ASP A 488 20.02 -61.51 14.80
C ASP A 488 18.59 -61.82 15.27
N ARG A 489 18.05 -62.97 14.82
CA ARG A 489 16.72 -63.50 15.17
C ARG A 489 16.57 -63.96 16.64
N ALA A 490 17.36 -63.41 17.57
CA ALA A 490 17.31 -63.76 18.98
C ALA A 490 16.51 -62.73 19.80
N THR A 491 15.88 -63.21 20.88
CA THR A 491 15.20 -62.41 21.91
C THR A 491 16.10 -61.41 22.66
N ALA A 492 17.41 -61.44 22.39
CA ALA A 492 18.42 -60.55 22.94
C ALA A 492 18.38 -59.16 22.27
N GLY A 493 18.44 -58.10 23.08
CA GLY A 493 18.53 -56.71 22.60
C GLY A 493 17.19 -55.96 22.49
N ARG A 494 16.03 -56.61 22.60
CA ARG A 494 14.72 -55.91 22.54
C ARG A 494 14.55 -54.93 23.70
N ARG A 495 14.27 -53.67 23.37
CA ARG A 495 14.03 -52.58 24.35
C ARG A 495 12.54 -52.41 24.63
N ALA A 496 12.20 -51.79 25.75
CA ALA A 496 10.81 -51.51 26.10
C ALA A 496 10.24 -50.39 25.22
N CYS A 497 9.04 -50.61 24.68
CA CYS A 497 8.30 -49.58 23.96
C CYS A 497 7.98 -48.42 24.90
N VAL A 498 8.25 -47.18 24.50
CA VAL A 498 8.01 -46.01 25.37
C VAL A 498 6.52 -45.81 25.71
N VAL A 499 5.62 -46.18 24.80
CA VAL A 499 4.16 -46.10 24.98
C VAL A 499 3.64 -47.25 25.85
N CYS A 500 3.59 -48.48 25.31
CA CYS A 500 2.95 -49.60 26.00
C CYS A 500 3.85 -50.39 26.96
N LYS A 501 5.12 -49.99 27.14
CA LYS A 501 6.15 -50.63 28.00
C LYS A 501 6.52 -52.08 27.66
N ARG A 502 5.89 -52.71 26.68
CA ARG A 502 6.23 -54.07 26.21
C ARG A 502 7.49 -54.08 25.35
N LYS A 503 8.22 -55.20 25.32
CA LYS A 503 9.43 -55.35 24.49
C LYS A 503 9.10 -55.21 22.99
N SER A 504 9.88 -54.40 22.28
CA SER A 504 9.81 -54.22 20.83
C SER A 504 11.17 -54.51 20.18
N PRO A 505 11.20 -55.20 19.04
CA PRO A 505 12.42 -55.46 18.28
C PRO A 505 12.82 -54.31 17.35
N VAL A 506 12.02 -53.25 17.26
CA VAL A 506 12.23 -52.13 16.34
C VAL A 506 12.21 -50.78 17.06
N TYR A 507 12.95 -49.82 16.54
CA TYR A 507 12.97 -48.44 17.02
C TYR A 507 12.89 -47.46 15.86
N CYS A 508 12.35 -46.28 16.13
CA CYS A 508 12.26 -45.21 15.15
C CYS A 508 13.63 -44.54 14.99
N SER A 509 14.19 -44.55 13.78
CA SER A 509 15.44 -43.90 13.42
C SER A 509 15.39 -42.38 13.56
N THR A 510 14.21 -41.76 13.42
CA THR A 510 14.03 -40.30 13.51
C THR A 510 14.10 -39.80 14.96
N CYS A 511 13.40 -40.44 15.90
CA CYS A 511 13.34 -40.00 17.29
C CYS A 511 14.15 -40.87 18.26
N GLN A 512 14.79 -41.93 17.75
CA GLN A 512 15.60 -42.91 18.49
C GLN A 512 14.82 -43.57 19.64
N LYS A 513 13.48 -43.61 19.54
CA LYS A 513 12.61 -44.25 20.52
C LYS A 513 12.19 -45.62 20.05
N THR A 514 12.24 -46.59 20.97
CA THR A 514 11.73 -47.94 20.74
C THR A 514 10.21 -47.91 20.76
N LEU A 515 9.57 -48.30 19.66
CA LEU A 515 8.12 -48.22 19.45
C LEU A 515 7.62 -49.53 18.84
N CYS A 516 6.44 -50.01 19.25
CA CYS A 516 5.83 -51.18 18.63
C CYS A 516 5.21 -50.83 17.27
N PHE A 517 5.49 -51.66 16.26
CA PHE A 517 4.84 -51.61 14.96
C PHE A 517 4.59 -53.03 14.47
N THR A 518 3.43 -53.54 14.84
CA THR A 518 2.92 -54.86 14.51
C THR A 518 1.45 -54.72 14.17
N SER A 519 0.85 -55.71 13.49
CA SER A 519 -0.60 -55.70 13.17
C SER A 519 -1.50 -55.47 14.38
N LEU A 520 -1.10 -55.96 15.56
CA LEU A 520 -1.86 -55.85 16.79
C LEU A 520 -1.53 -54.61 17.63
N ARG A 521 -0.40 -53.92 17.35
CA ARG A 521 0.10 -52.80 18.16
C ARG A 521 0.84 -51.80 17.29
N ASN A 522 0.25 -50.61 17.14
CA ASN A 522 0.82 -49.51 16.38
C ASN A 522 1.15 -48.30 17.27
N CYS A 523 2.03 -48.54 18.26
CA CYS A 523 2.52 -47.48 19.15
C CYS A 523 3.39 -46.46 18.41
N TYR A 524 3.94 -46.82 17.25
CA TYR A 524 4.66 -45.89 16.38
C TYR A 524 3.77 -44.74 15.94
N SER A 525 2.64 -45.03 15.29
CA SER A 525 1.71 -44.00 14.84
C SER A 525 1.12 -43.20 16.00
N GLU A 526 0.85 -43.85 17.14
CA GLU A 526 0.33 -43.19 18.33
C GLU A 526 1.33 -42.18 18.94
N TRP A 527 2.60 -42.59 19.07
CA TRP A 527 3.68 -41.74 19.58
C TRP A 527 3.93 -40.54 18.66
N HIS A 528 4.03 -40.77 17.35
CA HIS A 528 4.32 -39.71 16.38
C HIS A 528 3.13 -38.77 16.17
N ARG A 529 1.89 -39.25 16.22
CA ARG A 529 0.70 -38.36 16.27
C ARG A 529 0.68 -37.45 17.50
N SER A 530 1.20 -37.93 18.63
CA SER A 530 1.21 -37.19 19.89
C SER A 530 2.41 -36.26 20.03
N ASN A 531 3.56 -36.62 19.42
CA ASN A 531 4.86 -35.99 19.70
C ASN A 531 5.60 -35.42 18.47
N ASP A 532 5.09 -35.49 17.23
CA ASP A 532 5.72 -34.86 16.04
C ASP A 532 5.61 -33.31 16.03
N SER A 533 5.65 -32.68 17.21
CA SER A 533 5.60 -31.22 17.39
C SER A 533 6.99 -30.56 17.42
N ASP A 534 8.08 -31.34 17.47
CA ASP A 534 9.46 -30.84 17.67
C ASP A 534 10.21 -30.46 16.38
#